data_AF-A0A955RBE3-F1
#
_entry.id   AF-A0A955RBE3-F1
#
_cell.length_a   1.000
_cell.length_b   1.000
_cell.length_c   1.000
_cell.angle_alpha   90.00
_cell.angle_beta   90.00
_cell.angle_gamma   90.00
#
_symmetry.space_group_name_H-M   'P 1'
#
loop_
_entity.id
_entity.type
_entity.pdbx_description
1 polymer ?
#
loop_
_entity_poly.entity_id
_entity_poly.type
_entity_poly.pdbx_seq_one_letter_code
_entity_poly.pdbx_strand_id
1 'polypeptide(L)'
;MAAVPAIGLVPGPGEGWWEVGRNFAIVLPGVTVVAMGFQVLSGADGSLGTFSRGLPWAIILSVSNAFVEETLTRFGMVAALHDPFGPRVAIWASALLFGGVHWSGLPGGPAGVALAGFLGWLLAKSLVETGGMGWAYVLHFLVDVVIFACVLAVQP
;
A
#
# COMPACT_ATOMS: atom_id res chain seq x y z
N MET A 1 -10.39 -9.13 -17.31
CA MET A 1 -10.13 -7.92 -18.12
C MET A 1 -8.73 -8.02 -18.70
N ALA A 2 -8.45 -7.34 -19.82
CA ALA A 2 -7.10 -7.33 -20.39
C ALA A 2 -6.16 -6.47 -19.53
N ALA A 3 -4.86 -6.78 -19.53
CA ALA A 3 -3.85 -5.98 -18.84
C ALA A 3 -3.93 -4.52 -19.31
N VAL A 4 -3.90 -3.57 -18.38
CA VAL A 4 -3.92 -2.15 -18.69
C VAL A 4 -2.47 -1.67 -18.72
N PRO A 5 -1.92 -1.27 -19.88
CA PRO A 5 -0.60 -0.66 -19.93
C PRO A 5 -0.64 0.71 -19.24
N ALA A 6 -0.39 0.67 -17.94
CA ALA A 6 -0.15 1.79 -17.05
C ALA A 6 1.32 1.67 -16.65
N ILE A 7 2.10 2.72 -16.94
CA ILE A 7 3.56 2.90 -16.82
C ILE A 7 4.30 1.67 -16.26
N GLY A 8 4.94 0.90 -17.15
CA GLY A 8 6.07 0.04 -16.82
C GLY A 8 5.77 -1.38 -16.32
N LEU A 9 4.56 -1.69 -15.83
CA LEU A 9 4.18 -3.07 -15.49
C LEU A 9 3.29 -3.67 -16.58
N VAL A 10 3.94 -4.42 -17.47
CA VAL A 10 3.30 -5.30 -18.45
C VAL A 10 3.69 -6.73 -18.06
N PRO A 11 2.74 -7.56 -17.58
CA PRO A 11 3.02 -8.95 -17.27
C PRO A 11 3.58 -9.68 -18.50
N GLY A 12 4.53 -10.59 -18.30
CA GLY A 12 5.02 -11.46 -19.35
C GLY A 12 3.92 -12.37 -19.92
N PRO A 13 4.14 -13.02 -21.07
CA PRO A 13 3.19 -13.98 -21.61
C PRO A 13 2.85 -15.08 -20.59
N GLY A 14 1.59 -15.14 -20.14
CA GLY A 14 1.12 -16.11 -19.14
C GLY A 14 1.29 -15.68 -17.68
N GLU A 15 1.89 -14.53 -17.40
CA GLU A 15 1.95 -13.97 -16.04
C GLU A 15 0.66 -13.20 -15.70
N GLY A 16 0.14 -13.41 -14.50
CA GLY A 16 -1.03 -12.73 -13.99
C GLY A 16 -0.78 -12.03 -12.65
N TRP A 17 -1.86 -11.60 -12.03
CA TRP A 17 -1.79 -10.96 -10.71
C TRP A 17 -1.38 -11.90 -9.59
N TRP A 18 -1.37 -13.21 -9.82
CA TRP A 18 -0.82 -14.16 -8.86
C TRP A 18 0.70 -14.00 -8.71
N GLU A 19 1.42 -13.89 -9.83
CA GLU A 19 2.86 -13.67 -9.84
C GLU A 19 3.20 -12.26 -9.37
N VAL A 20 2.55 -11.26 -9.95
CA VAL A 20 2.77 -9.84 -9.62
C VAL A 20 2.45 -9.61 -8.14
N GLY A 21 1.26 -10.01 -7.69
CA GLY A 21 0.80 -9.82 -6.33
C GLY A 21 1.67 -10.55 -5.32
N ARG A 22 2.04 -11.81 -5.55
CA ARG A 22 2.93 -12.57 -4.64
C ARG A 22 4.31 -11.92 -4.53
N ASN A 23 4.88 -11.44 -5.63
CA ASN A 23 6.18 -10.77 -5.60
C ASN A 23 6.11 -9.47 -4.80
N PHE A 24 5.09 -8.65 -5.03
CA PHE A 24 4.89 -7.41 -4.28
C PHE A 24 4.49 -7.64 -2.81
N ALA A 25 3.84 -8.75 -2.47
CA ALA A 25 3.55 -9.13 -1.09
C ALA A 25 4.81 -9.38 -0.26
N ILE A 26 5.96 -9.64 -0.91
CA ILE A 26 7.27 -9.76 -0.25
C ILE A 26 8.04 -8.44 -0.36
N VAL A 27 8.07 -7.85 -1.55
CA VAL A 27 8.87 -6.64 -1.83
C VAL A 27 8.35 -5.44 -1.05
N LEU A 28 7.04 -5.19 -1.04
CA LEU A 28 6.49 -4.00 -0.39
C LEU A 28 6.75 -3.99 1.12
N PRO A 29 6.44 -5.06 1.89
CA PRO A 29 6.77 -5.07 3.31
C PRO A 29 8.28 -4.97 3.56
N GLY A 30 9.12 -5.59 2.73
CA GLY A 30 10.58 -5.48 2.84
C GLY A 30 11.08 -4.05 2.66
N VAL A 31 10.58 -3.34 1.63
CA VAL A 31 10.89 -1.91 1.41
C VAL A 31 10.38 -1.07 2.59
N THR A 32 9.18 -1.36 3.10
CA THR A 32 8.62 -0.67 4.27
C THR A 32 9.47 -0.88 5.52
N VAL A 33 9.96 -2.09 5.78
CA VAL A 33 10.88 -2.38 6.89
C VAL A 33 12.15 -1.55 6.76
N VAL A 34 12.72 -1.42 5.56
CA VAL A 34 13.91 -0.59 5.34
C VAL A 34 13.59 0.89 5.56
N ALA A 35 12.51 1.39 4.97
CA ALA A 35 12.09 2.79 5.08
C ALA A 35 11.78 3.18 6.54
N MET A 36 11.06 2.33 7.26
CA MET A 36 10.76 2.50 8.68
C MET A 36 12.00 2.28 9.54
N GLY A 37 12.87 1.32 9.21
CA GLY A 37 14.09 1.00 9.93
C GLY A 37 15.03 2.18 10.05
N PHE A 38 15.19 2.99 8.99
CA PHE A 38 15.93 4.25 9.09
C PHE A 38 15.33 5.23 10.11
N GLN A 39 14.01 5.26 10.28
CA GLN A 39 13.33 6.13 11.25
C GLN A 39 13.36 5.53 12.68
N VAL A 40 13.12 4.23 12.82
CA VAL A 40 13.16 3.50 14.10
C VAL A 40 14.57 3.51 14.70
N LEU A 41 15.60 3.21 13.91
CA LEU A 41 17.00 3.21 14.36
C LEU A 41 17.51 4.61 14.69
N SER A 42 16.86 5.66 14.18
CA SER A 42 17.24 7.05 14.43
C SER A 42 16.72 7.64 15.75
N GLY A 43 15.89 6.91 16.53
CA GLY A 43 15.35 7.47 17.76
C GLY A 43 14.60 6.55 18.73
N ALA A 44 14.65 5.22 18.59
CA ALA A 44 13.85 4.31 19.42
C ALA A 44 14.68 3.36 20.29
N ASP A 45 14.36 3.29 21.58
CA ASP A 45 14.79 2.23 22.52
C ASP A 45 13.99 0.92 22.32
N GLY A 46 13.57 0.65 21.08
CA GLY A 46 12.64 -0.42 20.76
C GLY A 46 13.23 -1.80 21.03
N SER A 47 12.80 -2.44 22.12
CA SER A 47 13.16 -3.84 22.40
C SER A 47 12.35 -4.79 21.50
N LEU A 48 12.94 -5.94 21.13
CA LEU A 48 12.22 -7.04 20.46
C LEU A 48 10.97 -7.50 21.25
N GLY A 49 10.98 -7.31 22.58
CA GLY A 49 9.85 -7.59 23.45
C GLY A 49 8.67 -6.63 23.26
N THR A 50 8.92 -5.35 22.95
CA THR A 50 7.87 -4.35 22.69
C THR A 50 7.22 -4.62 21.33
N PHE A 51 8.04 -4.93 20.32
CA PHE A 51 7.57 -5.29 18.98
C PHE A 51 6.61 -6.49 18.99
N SER A 52 6.99 -7.58 19.68
CA SER A 52 6.16 -8.79 19.76
C SER A 52 4.82 -8.59 20.49
N ARG A 53 4.77 -7.70 21.50
CA ARG A 53 3.51 -7.34 22.18
C ARG A 53 2.61 -6.43 21.34
N GLY A 54 3.19 -5.57 20.50
CA GLY A 54 2.45 -4.68 19.60
C GLY A 54 1.87 -5.38 18.38
N LEU A 55 2.46 -6.50 17.95
CA LEU A 55 2.09 -7.18 16.70
C LEU A 55 0.61 -7.58 16.59
N PRO A 56 -0.06 -8.15 17.62
CA PRO A 56 -1.49 -8.46 17.53
C PRO A 56 -2.34 -7.21 17.27
N TRP A 57 -1.99 -6.10 17.92
CA TRP A 57 -2.66 -4.81 17.72
C TRP A 57 -2.39 -4.24 16.33
N ALA A 58 -1.15 -4.33 15.86
CA ALA A 58 -0.79 -3.94 14.50
C ALA A 58 -1.67 -4.65 13.48
N ILE A 59 -1.83 -5.98 13.58
CA ILE A 59 -2.69 -6.75 12.67
C ILE A 59 -4.14 -6.26 12.69
N ILE A 60 -4.74 -6.04 13.87
CA ILE A 60 -6.13 -5.57 13.98
C ILE A 60 -6.30 -4.19 13.35
N LEU A 61 -5.36 -3.28 13.62
CA LEU A 61 -5.36 -1.93 13.07
C LEU A 61 -5.18 -1.97 11.55
N SER A 62 -4.25 -2.79 11.03
CA SER A 62 -4.00 -2.94 9.59
C SER A 62 -5.21 -3.48 8.84
N VAL A 63 -5.94 -4.47 9.40
CA VAL A 63 -7.17 -4.99 8.79
C VAL A 63 -8.18 -3.87 8.58
N SER A 64 -8.40 -3.06 9.62
CA SER A 64 -9.38 -1.98 9.58
C SER A 64 -8.92 -0.83 8.69
N ASN A 65 -7.65 -0.44 8.80
CA ASN A 65 -7.05 0.66 8.05
C ASN A 65 -7.06 0.40 6.55
N ALA A 66 -6.49 -0.74 6.13
CA ALA A 66 -6.46 -1.13 4.74
C ALA A 66 -7.88 -1.21 4.17
N PHE A 67 -8.85 -1.77 4.90
CA PHE A 67 -10.22 -1.85 4.40
C PHE A 67 -10.83 -0.46 4.15
N VAL A 68 -10.70 0.46 5.11
CA VAL A 68 -11.25 1.82 4.99
C VAL A 68 -10.57 2.60 3.87
N GLU A 69 -9.24 2.60 3.83
CA GLU A 69 -8.48 3.36 2.85
C GLU A 69 -8.68 2.81 1.44
N GLU A 70 -8.69 1.49 1.25
CA GLU A 70 -9.00 0.87 -0.06
C GLU A 70 -10.43 1.20 -0.51
N THR A 71 -11.40 1.16 0.41
CA THR A 71 -12.80 1.48 0.06
C THR A 71 -12.94 2.92 -0.41
N LEU A 72 -12.30 3.88 0.26
CA LEU A 72 -12.41 5.29 -0.08
C LEU A 72 -11.60 5.67 -1.32
N THR A 73 -10.32 5.33 -1.33
CA THR A 73 -9.37 5.84 -2.33
C THR A 73 -9.24 4.94 -3.54
N ARG A 74 -9.74 3.70 -3.50
CA ARG A 74 -9.74 2.78 -4.64
C ARG A 74 -11.16 2.45 -5.04
N PHE A 75 -11.92 1.69 -4.25
CA PHE A 75 -13.25 1.24 -4.68
C PHE A 75 -14.16 2.41 -5.05
N GLY A 76 -14.29 3.42 -4.18
CA GLY A 76 -15.07 4.62 -4.48
C GLY A 76 -14.49 5.44 -5.64
N MET A 77 -13.21 5.82 -5.55
CA MET A 77 -12.56 6.69 -6.54
C MET A 77 -12.45 6.05 -7.93
N VAL A 78 -11.95 4.83 -8.02
CA VAL A 78 -11.76 4.11 -9.28
C VAL A 78 -13.11 3.81 -9.92
N ALA A 79 -14.10 3.34 -9.16
CA ALA A 79 -15.44 3.10 -9.71
C ALA A 79 -16.07 4.39 -10.25
N ALA A 80 -15.89 5.53 -9.57
CA ALA A 80 -16.44 6.81 -10.01
C ALA A 80 -15.77 7.37 -11.28
N LEU A 81 -14.49 7.09 -11.50
CA LEU A 81 -13.71 7.68 -12.60
C LEU A 81 -13.49 6.73 -13.78
N HIS A 82 -13.62 5.42 -13.58
CA HIS A 82 -13.27 4.42 -14.58
C HIS A 82 -14.11 4.56 -15.87
N ASP A 83 -15.43 4.64 -15.75
CA ASP A 83 -16.31 4.70 -16.92
C ASP A 83 -16.30 6.07 -17.63
N PRO A 84 -16.41 7.22 -16.92
CA PRO A 84 -16.44 8.53 -17.60
C PRO A 84 -15.09 8.98 -18.16
N PHE A 85 -13.96 8.57 -17.55
CA PHE A 85 -12.63 9.09 -17.91
C PHE A 85 -11.60 8.01 -18.29
N GLY A 86 -11.96 6.74 -18.15
CA GLY A 86 -11.12 5.60 -18.48
C GLY A 86 -10.19 5.15 -17.34
N PRO A 87 -9.64 3.92 -17.48
CA PRO A 87 -8.87 3.26 -16.42
C PRO A 87 -7.59 4.01 -16.03
N ARG A 88 -6.94 4.68 -16.98
CA ARG A 88 -5.71 5.43 -16.72
C ARG A 88 -5.94 6.61 -15.79
N VAL A 89 -7.02 7.37 -16.04
CA VAL A 89 -7.37 8.52 -15.19
C VAL A 89 -7.75 8.05 -13.80
N ALA A 90 -8.56 6.99 -13.71
CA ALA A 90 -8.97 6.40 -12.44
C ALA A 90 -7.78 5.93 -11.58
N ILE A 91 -6.81 5.22 -12.19
CA ILE A 91 -5.60 4.74 -11.49
C ILE A 91 -4.76 5.92 -10.96
N TRP A 92 -4.48 6.92 -11.80
CA TRP A 92 -3.64 8.05 -11.39
C TRP A 92 -4.33 8.97 -10.39
N ALA A 93 -5.64 9.18 -10.50
CA ALA A 93 -6.39 9.94 -9.52
C ALA A 93 -6.33 9.28 -8.13
N SER A 94 -6.50 7.96 -8.06
CA SER A 94 -6.33 7.19 -6.83
C SER A 94 -4.91 7.30 -6.28
N ALA A 95 -3.89 7.12 -7.14
CA ALA A 95 -2.48 7.23 -6.76
C ALA A 95 -2.11 8.60 -6.19
N LEU A 96 -2.54 9.68 -6.85
CA LEU A 96 -2.25 11.05 -6.44
C LEU A 96 -2.97 11.43 -5.15
N LEU A 97 -4.24 11.03 -4.99
CA LEU A 97 -4.98 11.25 -3.74
C LEU A 97 -4.28 10.51 -2.59
N PHE A 98 -3.99 9.22 -2.78
CA PHE A 98 -3.38 8.39 -1.76
C PHE A 98 -1.99 8.90 -1.39
N GLY A 99 -1.13 9.20 -2.37
CA GLY A 99 0.17 9.81 -2.11
C GLY A 99 0.06 11.16 -1.40
N GLY A 100 -0.85 12.04 -1.84
CA GLY A 100 -0.98 13.39 -1.31
C GLY A 100 -1.37 13.45 0.17
N VAL A 101 -2.32 12.60 0.61
CA VAL A 101 -2.72 12.56 2.03
C VAL A 101 -1.61 12.02 2.94
N HIS A 102 -0.63 11.30 2.38
CA HIS A 102 0.53 10.76 3.11
C HIS A 102 1.68 11.76 3.27
N TRP A 103 1.51 13.03 2.92
CA TRP A 103 2.52 14.06 3.19
C TRP A 103 2.93 14.11 4.67
N SER A 104 1.97 13.90 5.57
CA SER A 104 2.19 13.84 7.03
C SER A 104 2.21 12.42 7.59
N GLY A 105 2.36 11.41 6.72
CA GLY A 105 2.37 9.99 7.10
C GLY A 105 3.72 9.51 7.63
N LEU A 106 3.85 8.18 7.77
CA LEU A 106 5.08 7.50 8.18
C LEU A 106 5.45 6.43 7.13
N PRO A 107 6.48 6.65 6.29
CA PRO A 107 7.31 7.85 6.19
C PRO A 107 6.54 9.05 5.60
N GLY A 108 6.89 10.28 6.02
CA GLY A 108 6.28 11.52 5.56
C GLY A 108 7.12 12.30 4.55
N GLY A 109 6.66 13.49 4.19
CA GLY A 109 7.32 14.40 3.24
C GLY A 109 7.34 13.87 1.80
N PRO A 110 8.20 14.44 0.93
CA PRO A 110 8.22 14.07 -0.50
C PRO A 110 8.49 12.57 -0.76
N ALA A 111 9.36 11.95 0.04
CA ALA A 111 9.65 10.51 -0.09
C ALA A 111 8.43 9.66 0.31
N GLY A 112 7.73 10.05 1.39
CA GLY A 112 6.46 9.43 1.81
C GLY A 112 5.38 9.52 0.73
N VAL A 113 5.17 10.71 0.17
CA VAL A 113 4.21 10.93 -0.92
C VAL A 113 4.55 10.08 -2.15
N ALA A 114 5.84 9.98 -2.52
CA ALA A 114 6.26 9.16 -3.65
C ALA A 114 6.04 7.66 -3.42
N LEU A 115 6.40 7.15 -2.23
CA LEU A 115 6.22 5.75 -1.87
C LEU A 115 4.73 5.38 -1.78
N ALA A 116 3.94 6.19 -1.07
CA ALA A 116 2.50 6.00 -0.97
C ALA A 116 1.85 6.14 -2.35
N GLY A 117 2.22 7.14 -3.15
CA GLY A 117 1.68 7.30 -4.52
C GLY A 117 1.98 6.10 -5.42
N PHE A 118 3.19 5.54 -5.36
CA PHE A 118 3.53 4.29 -6.06
C PHE A 118 2.67 3.11 -5.57
N LEU A 119 2.50 2.96 -4.25
CA LEU A 119 1.63 1.95 -3.67
C LEU A 119 0.19 2.14 -4.18
N GLY A 120 -0.40 3.33 -4.02
CA GLY A 120 -1.75 3.64 -4.50
C GLY A 120 -1.95 3.35 -5.99
N TRP A 121 -0.96 3.69 -6.82
CA TRP A 121 -0.96 3.34 -8.25
C TRP A 121 -1.02 1.83 -8.48
N LEU A 122 -0.15 1.06 -7.83
CA LEU A 122 -0.08 -0.40 -7.98
C LEU A 122 -1.38 -1.06 -7.54
N LEU A 123 -1.95 -0.60 -6.43
CA LEU A 123 -3.19 -1.16 -5.86
C LEU A 123 -4.41 -0.82 -6.72
N ALA A 124 -4.52 0.42 -7.22
CA ALA A 124 -5.56 0.79 -8.16
C ALA A 124 -5.47 0.00 -9.48
N LYS A 125 -4.25 -0.21 -10.00
CA LYS A 125 -4.01 -1.06 -11.18
C LYS A 125 -4.47 -2.50 -10.91
N SER A 126 -4.22 -3.04 -9.72
CA SER A 126 -4.69 -4.38 -9.33
C SER A 126 -6.21 -4.51 -9.38
N LEU A 127 -6.91 -3.48 -8.90
CA LEU A 127 -8.37 -3.47 -8.89
C LEU A 127 -8.92 -3.44 -10.31
N VAL A 128 -8.38 -2.57 -11.17
CA VAL A 128 -8.83 -2.46 -12.56
C VAL A 128 -8.56 -3.75 -13.35
N GLU A 129 -7.40 -4.37 -13.19
CA GLU A 129 -7.03 -5.54 -13.97
C GLU A 129 -7.69 -6.85 -13.48
N THR A 130 -7.94 -6.96 -12.17
CA THR A 130 -8.57 -8.16 -11.58
C THR A 130 -10.07 -8.05 -11.37
N GLY A 131 -10.61 -6.82 -11.36
CA GLY A 131 -12.01 -6.56 -11.06
C GLY A 131 -12.38 -6.71 -9.58
N GLY A 132 -11.40 -6.81 -8.69
CA GLY A 132 -11.63 -7.02 -7.26
C GLY A 132 -10.60 -6.34 -6.36
N MET A 133 -10.97 -6.14 -5.10
CA MET A 133 -10.11 -5.46 -4.11
C MET A 133 -9.09 -6.39 -3.44
N GLY A 134 -9.09 -7.69 -3.75
CA GLY A 134 -8.32 -8.68 -2.99
C GLY A 134 -6.82 -8.39 -2.92
N TRP A 135 -6.17 -8.13 -4.06
CA TRP A 135 -4.75 -7.78 -4.09
C TRP A 135 -4.46 -6.41 -3.48
N ALA A 136 -5.29 -5.41 -3.82
CA ALA A 136 -5.19 -4.08 -3.24
C ALA A 136 -5.20 -4.13 -1.70
N TYR A 137 -6.17 -4.85 -1.15
CA TYR A 137 -6.35 -5.05 0.29
C TYR A 137 -5.19 -5.82 0.93
N VAL A 138 -4.81 -6.99 0.38
CA VAL A 138 -3.75 -7.82 0.98
C VAL A 138 -2.41 -7.10 0.97
N LEU A 139 -2.04 -6.45 -0.13
CA LEU A 139 -0.76 -5.75 -0.25
C LEU A 139 -0.69 -4.55 0.70
N HIS A 140 -1.78 -3.77 0.79
CA HIS A 140 -1.86 -2.65 1.72
C HIS A 140 -1.80 -3.13 3.18
N PHE A 141 -2.61 -4.14 3.53
CA PHE A 141 -2.62 -4.75 4.85
C PHE A 141 -1.20 -5.17 5.29
N LEU A 142 -0.44 -5.84 4.42
CA LEU A 142 0.92 -6.29 4.75
C LEU A 142 1.89 -5.11 5.00
N VAL A 143 1.75 -4.03 4.25
CA VAL A 143 2.52 -2.79 4.49
C VAL A 143 2.14 -2.17 5.84
N ASP A 144 0.85 -2.07 6.13
CA ASP A 144 0.35 -1.49 7.38
C ASP A 144 0.76 -2.30 8.61
N VAL A 145 0.86 -3.62 8.50
CA VAL A 145 1.31 -4.47 9.63
C VAL A 145 2.72 -4.06 10.05
N VAL A 146 3.60 -3.80 9.08
CA VAL A 146 4.96 -3.31 9.35
C VAL A 146 4.92 -1.92 9.98
N ILE A 147 4.16 -1.00 9.39
CA ILE A 147 4.08 0.39 9.87
C ILE A 147 3.55 0.43 11.30
N PHE A 148 2.40 -0.19 11.59
CA PHE A 148 1.82 -0.18 12.93
C PHE A 148 2.68 -0.94 13.93
N ALA A 149 3.33 -2.05 13.56
CA ALA A 149 4.24 -2.74 14.46
C ALA A 149 5.45 -1.88 14.81
N CYS A 150 6.02 -1.16 13.85
CA CYS A 150 7.10 -0.19 14.09
C CYS A 150 6.63 0.97 14.97
N VAL A 151 5.49 1.58 14.66
CA VAL A 151 4.95 2.70 15.45
C VAL A 151 4.73 2.26 16.90
N LEU A 152 4.03 1.15 17.13
CA LEU A 152 3.74 0.63 18.46
C LEU A 152 5.00 0.20 19.25
N ALA A 153 6.09 -0.14 18.55
CA ALA A 153 7.36 -0.51 19.19
C ALA A 153 8.21 0.70 19.65
N VAL A 154 7.92 1.89 19.13
CA VAL A 154 8.74 3.10 19.29
C VAL A 154 8.05 4.17 20.14
N GLN A 155 6.72 4.09 20.30
CA GLN A 155 6.01 5.00 21.20
C GLN A 155 6.35 4.67 22.68
N PRO A 156 6.59 5.70 23.52
CA PRO A 156 6.89 5.53 24.96
C PRO A 156 5.73 4.97 25.78
#